data_AF-A0A5C6XUK1-F1
#
_entry.id   AF-A0A5C6XUK1-F1
#
_cell.length_a   1.000
_cell.length_b   1.000
_cell.length_c   1.000
_cell.angle_alpha   90.00
_cell.angle_beta   90.00
_cell.angle_gamma   90.00
#
_symmetry.space_group_name_H-M   'P 1'
#
loop_
_entity.id
_entity.type
_entity.pdbx_description
1 polymer ?
#
loop_
_entity_poly.entity_id
_entity_poly.type
_entity_poly.pdbx_seq_one_letter_code
_entity_poly.pdbx_strand_id
1 'polypeptide(L)'
;MKISTMYPNFKPAVKFWLDGKNYSLVSDDSKKVSFMIPLASHKKGFDYYELDNVNGGVVFSLVTMLGFKTIKKSSSKIINDELPYDDWRYLIDEVMSPHLRSEEYQALKKGYAKTSTGCFGMLAVLFISFLLVIKNL
;
A
#
# COMPACT_ATOMS: atom_id res chain seq x y z
N MET A 1 0.00 11.48 -24.50
CA MET A 1 -0.66 12.47 -23.62
C MET A 1 -0.47 12.03 -22.17
N LYS A 2 -0.22 12.96 -21.23
CA LYS A 2 -0.05 12.60 -19.81
C LYS A 2 -1.40 12.32 -19.16
N ILE A 3 -1.45 11.42 -18.17
CA ILE A 3 -2.67 11.15 -17.40
C ILE A 3 -3.15 12.41 -16.68
N SER A 4 -2.24 13.20 -16.11
CA SER A 4 -2.59 14.46 -15.43
C SER A 4 -3.24 15.51 -16.33
N THR A 5 -3.14 15.35 -17.65
CA THR A 5 -3.86 16.20 -18.62
C THR A 5 -5.27 15.67 -18.89
N MET A 6 -5.47 14.35 -18.84
CA MET A 6 -6.79 13.70 -19.02
C MET A 6 -7.64 13.78 -17.76
N TYR A 7 -7.01 13.71 -16.58
CA TYR A 7 -7.65 13.73 -15.27
C TYR A 7 -7.08 14.90 -14.44
N PRO A 8 -7.35 16.16 -14.84
CA PRO A 8 -6.73 17.35 -14.24
C PRO A 8 -7.02 17.52 -12.75
N ASN A 9 -8.16 17.04 -12.25
CA ASN A 9 -8.55 17.18 -10.85
C ASN A 9 -7.87 16.19 -9.91
N PHE A 10 -7.27 15.11 -10.43
CA PHE A 10 -6.59 14.12 -9.59
C PHE A 10 -5.44 14.72 -8.77
N LYS A 11 -4.53 15.48 -9.42
CA LYS A 11 -3.36 16.07 -8.75
C LYS A 11 -3.72 17.03 -7.61
N PRO A 12 -4.63 18.01 -7.77
CA PRO A 12 -5.05 18.85 -6.64
C PRO A 12 -5.76 18.03 -5.55
N ALA A 13 -6.57 17.03 -5.91
CA ALA A 13 -7.27 16.20 -4.95
C ALA A 13 -6.33 15.32 -4.11
N VAL A 14 -5.32 14.70 -4.71
CA VAL A 14 -4.33 13.91 -3.94
C VAL A 14 -3.45 14.84 -3.10
N LYS A 15 -3.05 16.00 -3.63
CA LYS A 15 -2.25 16.97 -2.87
C LYS A 15 -2.92 17.47 -1.61
N PHE A 16 -4.26 17.56 -1.57
CA PHE A 16 -5.01 17.86 -0.35
C PHE A 16 -4.64 16.87 0.79
N TRP A 17 -4.47 15.58 0.48
CA TRP A 17 -4.10 14.54 1.45
C TRP A 17 -2.60 14.45 1.75
N LEU A 18 -1.78 15.03 0.87
CA LEU A 18 -0.32 15.08 1.00
C LEU A 18 0.16 16.39 1.64
N ASP A 19 -0.73 17.36 1.85
CA ASP A 19 -0.38 18.65 2.41
C ASP A 19 0.28 18.50 3.79
N GLY A 20 1.34 19.28 4.02
CA GLY A 20 2.19 19.18 5.22
C GLY A 20 3.05 17.92 5.34
N LYS A 21 3.01 16.99 4.37
CA LYS A 21 3.87 15.78 4.36
C LYS A 21 5.10 15.96 3.48
N ASN A 22 6.19 15.27 3.84
CA ASN A 22 7.38 15.19 2.99
C ASN A 22 7.14 14.21 1.83
N TYR A 23 6.56 14.69 0.74
CA TYR A 23 6.26 13.88 -0.45
C TYR A 23 7.12 14.30 -1.66
N SER A 24 7.32 13.37 -2.58
CA SER A 24 7.97 13.60 -3.87
C SER A 24 7.07 13.14 -5.02
N LEU A 25 7.07 13.86 -6.14
CA LEU A 25 6.47 13.39 -7.39
C LEU A 25 7.46 12.43 -8.07
N VAL A 26 7.08 11.17 -8.24
CA VAL A 26 7.92 10.11 -8.83
C VAL A 26 7.70 9.96 -10.33
N SER A 27 6.46 10.08 -10.78
CA SER A 27 6.09 9.97 -12.19
C SER A 27 4.88 10.85 -12.50
N ASP A 28 4.84 11.37 -13.73
CA ASP A 28 3.72 12.09 -14.32
C ASP A 28 3.82 11.98 -15.85
N ASP A 29 3.39 10.83 -16.36
CA ASP A 29 3.48 10.43 -17.77
C ASP A 29 2.15 9.83 -18.29
N SER A 30 2.18 9.17 -19.46
CA SER A 30 0.98 8.59 -20.08
C SER A 30 0.50 7.28 -19.42
N LYS A 31 1.33 6.66 -18.59
CA LYS A 31 1.09 5.38 -17.94
C LYS A 31 0.78 5.54 -16.46
N LYS A 32 1.36 6.55 -15.80
CA LYS A 32 1.17 6.75 -14.37
C LYS A 32 1.33 8.22 -13.94
N VAL A 33 0.63 8.60 -12.88
CA VAL A 33 1.02 9.69 -11.97
C VAL A 33 1.28 9.07 -10.60
N SER A 34 2.43 9.32 -9.98
CA SER A 34 2.80 8.69 -8.71
C SER A 34 3.44 9.71 -7.76
N PHE A 35 2.90 9.81 -6.56
CA PHE A 35 3.51 10.54 -5.44
C PHE A 35 4.01 9.56 -4.40
N MET A 36 5.16 9.83 -3.79
CA MET A 36 5.78 8.98 -2.79
C MET A 36 5.97 9.73 -1.48
N ILE A 37 5.61 9.09 -0.37
CA ILE A 37 5.91 9.55 0.99
C ILE A 37 6.80 8.52 1.69
N PRO A 38 7.98 8.90 2.21
CA PRO A 38 8.76 8.04 3.08
C PRO A 38 8.03 7.76 4.41
N LEU A 39 8.02 6.49 4.84
CA LEU A 39 7.49 6.11 6.14
C LEU A 39 8.48 6.50 7.24
N ALA A 40 8.05 7.37 8.16
CA ALA A 40 8.89 7.81 9.28
C ALA A 40 9.42 6.64 10.15
N SER A 41 8.70 5.52 10.22
CA SER A 41 9.09 4.35 11.00
C SER A 41 10.13 3.46 10.32
N HIS A 42 10.38 3.60 9.00
CA HIS A 42 11.22 2.66 8.24
C HIS A 42 12.04 3.37 7.17
N LYS A 43 13.38 3.26 7.24
CA LYS A 43 14.30 3.88 6.27
C LYS A 43 14.06 3.48 4.80
N LYS A 44 13.50 2.29 4.57
CA LYS A 44 13.15 1.76 3.23
C LYS A 44 11.64 1.62 3.04
N GLY A 45 10.84 2.23 3.91
CA GLY A 45 9.39 2.18 3.85
C GLY A 45 8.85 3.37 3.06
N PHE A 46 7.92 3.11 2.14
CA PHE A 46 7.33 4.15 1.30
C PHE A 46 5.84 3.89 1.07
N ASP A 47 5.05 4.95 1.10
CA ASP A 47 3.66 4.96 0.63
C ASP A 47 3.62 5.64 -0.74
N TYR A 48 3.09 4.95 -1.75
CA TYR A 48 2.88 5.48 -3.09
C TYR A 48 1.41 5.73 -3.36
N TYR A 49 1.09 6.93 -3.84
CA TYR A 49 -0.24 7.38 -4.23
C TYR A 49 -0.25 7.47 -5.74
N GLU A 50 -0.84 6.47 -6.37
CA GLU A 50 -0.67 6.20 -7.79
C GLU A 50 -1.99 6.29 -8.53
N LEU A 51 -1.97 6.94 -9.69
CA LEU A 51 -3.03 6.85 -10.69
C LEU A 51 -2.44 6.15 -11.91
N ASP A 52 -2.80 4.88 -12.08
CA ASP A 52 -2.34 4.03 -13.17
C ASP A 52 -3.33 4.08 -14.33
N ASN A 53 -2.84 4.28 -15.55
CA ASN A 53 -3.62 4.07 -16.76
C ASN A 53 -3.74 2.56 -17.00
N VAL A 54 -4.99 2.10 -17.10
CA VAL A 54 -5.34 0.72 -17.39
C VAL A 54 -6.24 0.69 -18.62
N ASN A 55 -6.42 -0.50 -19.22
CA ASN A 55 -7.26 -0.62 -20.41
C ASN A 55 -8.70 -0.13 -20.12
N GLY A 56 -9.05 1.02 -20.68
CA GLY A 56 -10.39 1.62 -20.58
C GLY A 56 -10.54 2.76 -19.56
N GLY A 57 -9.51 3.10 -18.77
CA GLY A 57 -9.62 4.18 -17.78
C GLY A 57 -8.41 4.26 -16.86
N VAL A 58 -8.62 4.74 -15.63
CA VAL A 58 -7.57 4.84 -14.61
C VAL A 58 -7.97 4.16 -13.31
N VAL A 59 -6.99 3.73 -12.54
CA VAL A 59 -7.18 3.16 -11.20
C VAL A 59 -6.32 3.92 -10.21
N PHE A 60 -6.95 4.48 -9.19
CA PHE A 60 -6.22 5.03 -8.05
C PHE A 60 -5.77 3.88 -7.13
N SER A 61 -4.55 3.94 -6.63
CA SER A 61 -4.01 2.99 -5.67
C SER A 61 -3.18 3.68 -4.59
N LEU A 62 -3.32 3.20 -3.35
CA LEU A 62 -2.33 3.40 -2.29
C LEU A 62 -1.50 2.11 -2.16
N VAL A 63 -0.19 2.22 -2.33
CA VAL A 63 0.75 1.10 -2.28
C VAL A 63 1.79 1.35 -1.19
N THR A 64 1.76 0.52 -0.15
CA THR A 64 2.76 0.54 0.92
C THR A 64 3.85 -0.48 0.60
N MET A 65 5.09 -0.02 0.51
CA MET A 65 6.27 -0.84 0.25
C MET A 65 7.26 -0.81 1.41
N LEU A 66 7.96 -1.93 1.63
CA LEU A 66 9.15 -2.02 2.47
C LEU A 66 10.29 -2.62 1.65
N GLY A 67 11.23 -1.78 1.22
CA GLY A 67 12.22 -2.15 0.21
C GLY A 67 11.54 -2.51 -1.11
N PHE A 68 11.80 -3.70 -1.64
CA PHE A 68 11.16 -4.21 -2.86
C PHE A 68 9.85 -4.97 -2.60
N LYS A 69 9.45 -5.16 -1.34
CA LYS A 69 8.26 -5.93 -0.99
C LYS A 69 7.05 -5.01 -0.86
N THR A 70 6.00 -5.32 -1.61
CA THR A 70 4.67 -4.74 -1.37
C THR A 70 4.10 -5.33 -0.09
N ILE A 71 3.85 -4.47 0.90
CA ILE A 71 3.19 -4.84 2.16
C ILE A 71 1.69 -4.82 1.99
N LYS A 72 1.19 -3.78 1.31
CA LYS A 72 -0.24 -3.65 1.01
C LYS A 72 -0.44 -2.82 -0.25
N LYS A 73 -1.45 -3.20 -1.02
CA LYS A 73 -2.01 -2.38 -2.09
C LYS A 73 -3.52 -2.33 -1.91
N SER A 74 -4.08 -1.13 -1.92
CA SER A 74 -5.52 -0.90 -2.00
C SER A 74 -5.79 -0.05 -3.23
N SER A 75 -6.80 -0.43 -4.00
CA SER A 75 -7.09 0.18 -5.30
C SER A 75 -8.57 0.50 -5.41
N SER A 76 -8.89 1.58 -6.12
CA SER A 76 -10.26 1.88 -6.52
C SER A 76 -10.75 0.91 -7.61
N LYS A 77 -12.03 1.00 -7.92
CA LYS A 77 -12.55 0.55 -9.23
C LYS A 77 -11.92 1.35 -10.37
N ILE A 78 -12.08 0.84 -11.60
CA ILE A 78 -11.69 1.57 -12.81
C ILE A 78 -12.59 2.81 -12.94
N ILE A 79 -11.97 3.94 -13.25
CA ILE A 79 -12.58 5.25 -13.46
C ILE A 79 -12.39 5.57 -14.93
N ASN A 80 -13.48 5.58 -15.69
CA ASN A 80 -13.42 5.79 -17.14
C ASN A 80 -13.50 7.29 -17.49
N ASP A 81 -14.22 8.06 -16.68
CA ASP A 81 -14.50 9.47 -16.93
C ASP A 81 -13.72 10.37 -15.96
N GLU A 82 -13.47 11.61 -16.37
CA GLU A 82 -12.91 12.59 -15.45
C GLU A 82 -13.91 12.90 -14.33
N LEU A 83 -13.41 12.90 -13.10
CA LEU A 83 -14.21 13.20 -11.92
C LEU A 83 -14.05 14.67 -11.52
N PRO A 84 -15.10 15.30 -10.97
CA PRO A 84 -14.98 16.53 -10.20
C PRO A 84 -13.93 16.40 -9.07
N TYR A 85 -13.39 17.53 -8.65
CA TYR A 85 -12.39 17.59 -7.56
C TYR A 85 -12.85 16.90 -6.26
N ASP A 86 -14.09 17.13 -5.84
CA ASP A 86 -14.61 16.56 -4.59
C ASP A 86 -14.85 15.04 -4.69
N ASP A 87 -15.24 14.55 -5.88
CA ASP A 87 -15.40 13.12 -6.13
C ASP A 87 -14.06 12.40 -6.13
N TRP A 88 -13.02 13.04 -6.69
CA TRP A 88 -11.65 12.53 -6.56
C TRP A 88 -11.21 12.47 -5.09
N ARG A 89 -11.50 13.49 -4.30
CA ARG A 89 -11.16 13.49 -2.87
C ARG A 89 -11.86 12.39 -2.10
N TYR A 90 -13.15 12.19 -2.36
CA TYR A 90 -13.94 11.13 -1.74
C TYR A 90 -13.40 9.75 -2.11
N LEU A 91 -13.12 9.51 -3.40
CA LEU A 91 -12.57 8.25 -3.88
C LEU A 91 -11.19 7.95 -3.28
N ILE A 92 -10.35 8.98 -3.15
CA ILE A 92 -9.03 8.85 -2.51
C ILE A 92 -9.20 8.46 -1.03
N ASP A 93 -10.11 9.11 -0.30
CA ASP A 93 -10.38 8.78 1.10
C ASP A 93 -10.91 7.35 1.26
N GLU A 94 -11.85 6.94 0.40
CA GLU A 94 -12.45 5.60 0.40
C GLU A 94 -11.38 4.50 0.26
N VAL A 95 -10.32 4.75 -0.50
CA VAL A 95 -9.19 3.83 -0.65
C VAL A 95 -8.18 3.97 0.49
N MET A 96 -7.86 5.20 0.89
CA MET A 96 -6.84 5.47 1.91
C MET A 96 -7.27 5.04 3.31
N SER A 97 -8.45 5.44 3.75
CA SER A 97 -8.95 5.22 5.11
C SER A 97 -8.95 3.74 5.54
N PRO A 98 -9.42 2.77 4.75
CA PRO A 98 -9.30 1.36 5.10
C PRO A 98 -7.87 0.83 4.96
N HIS A 99 -7.08 1.32 3.98
CA HIS A 99 -5.69 0.92 3.81
C HIS A 99 -4.86 1.25 5.05
N LEU A 100 -4.95 2.49 5.53
CA LEU A 100 -4.20 2.98 6.68
C LEU A 100 -4.66 2.34 8.00
N ARG A 101 -5.91 1.87 8.09
CA ARG A 101 -6.44 1.17 9.28
C ARG A 101 -6.16 -0.33 9.27
N SER A 102 -5.62 -0.87 8.18
CA SER A 102 -5.47 -2.32 8.07
C SER A 102 -4.39 -2.88 8.99
N GLU A 103 -4.55 -4.13 9.39
CA GLU A 103 -3.60 -4.80 10.27
C GLU A 103 -2.19 -4.84 9.69
N GLU A 104 -2.03 -5.06 8.38
CA GLU A 104 -0.71 -5.11 7.74
C GLU A 104 0.01 -3.78 7.79
N TYR A 105 -0.70 -2.68 7.52
CA TYR A 105 -0.15 -1.32 7.60
C TYR A 105 0.18 -0.95 9.05
N GLN A 106 -0.72 -1.27 9.99
CA GLN A 106 -0.52 -1.00 11.41
C GLN A 106 0.63 -1.83 12.00
N ALA A 107 0.76 -3.09 11.59
CA ALA A 107 1.89 -3.96 11.97
C ALA A 107 3.21 -3.37 11.46
N LEU A 108 3.27 -2.95 10.19
CA LEU A 108 4.43 -2.25 9.65
C LEU A 108 4.74 -0.99 10.45
N LYS A 109 3.75 -0.13 10.74
CA LYS A 109 3.99 1.09 11.52
C LYS A 109 4.58 0.83 12.91
N LYS A 110 4.18 -0.28 13.53
CA LYS A 110 4.70 -0.72 14.85
C LYS A 110 6.05 -1.42 14.78
N GLY A 111 6.65 -1.57 13.59
CA GLY A 111 7.95 -2.25 13.40
C GLY A 111 7.86 -3.77 13.27
N TYR A 112 6.65 -4.34 13.23
CA TYR A 112 6.46 -5.75 12.96
C TYR A 112 6.54 -5.99 11.46
N ALA A 113 7.75 -6.19 10.95
CA ALA A 113 7.92 -6.85 9.66
C ALA A 113 7.53 -8.32 9.84
N LYS A 114 6.38 -8.73 9.27
CA LYS A 114 5.97 -10.15 9.25
C LYS A 114 7.07 -10.96 8.56
N THR A 115 7.99 -11.52 9.34
CA THR A 115 8.90 -12.57 8.88
C THR A 115 8.00 -13.74 8.54
N SER A 116 7.95 -14.13 7.27
CA SER A 116 7.40 -15.42 6.88
C SER A 116 8.40 -16.51 7.30
N THR A 117 8.67 -16.62 8.58
CA THR A 117 9.28 -17.80 9.18
C THR A 117 8.10 -18.72 9.46
N GLY A 118 7.89 -19.66 8.55
CA GLY A 118 6.88 -20.70 8.71
C GLY A 118 7.02 -21.34 10.08
N CYS A 119 5.94 -21.25 10.85
CA CYS A 119 5.72 -21.98 12.08
C CYS A 119 5.60 -23.48 11.77
N PHE A 120 6.69 -24.12 11.33
CA PHE A 120 6.81 -25.57 11.21
C PHE A 120 7.86 -26.14 12.19
N GLY A 121 8.71 -25.29 12.78
CA GLY A 121 9.74 -25.72 13.74
C GLY A 121 9.22 -25.97 15.17
N MET A 122 8.22 -25.24 15.64
CA MET A 122 7.81 -25.31 17.06
C MET A 122 6.86 -26.49 17.36
N LEU A 123 6.10 -26.97 16.37
CA LEU A 123 5.29 -28.20 16.51
C LEU A 123 6.14 -29.48 16.42
N ALA A 124 7.26 -29.47 15.70
CA ALA A 124 8.15 -30.62 15.60
C ALA A 124 8.89 -30.91 16.92
N VAL A 125 9.24 -29.87 17.70
CA VAL A 125 9.91 -30.05 19.00
C VAL A 125 8.97 -30.70 20.03
N LEU A 126 7.68 -30.36 20.01
CA LEU A 126 6.69 -30.95 20.93
C LEU A 126 6.41 -32.43 20.63
N PHE A 127 6.45 -32.84 19.36
CA PHE A 127 6.27 -34.25 18.98
C PHE A 127 7.47 -35.14 19.34
N ILE A 128 8.70 -34.64 19.23
CA ILE A 128 9.90 -35.42 19.59
C ILE A 128 9.98 -35.64 21.10
N SER A 129 9.58 -34.67 21.92
CA SER A 129 9.50 -34.84 23.39
C SER A 129 8.47 -35.89 23.81
N PHE A 130 7.36 -36.05 23.08
CA PHE A 130 6.35 -37.08 23.39
C PHE A 130 6.84 -38.50 23.05
N LEU A 131 7.63 -38.67 21.99
CA LEU A 131 8.17 -39.98 21.59
C LEU A 131 9.30 -40.47 22.52
N LEU A 132 10.06 -39.57 23.14
CA LEU A 132 11.11 -39.93 24.10
C LEU A 132 10.55 -40.36 25.47
N VAL A 133 9.38 -39.86 25.87
CA VAL A 133 8.73 -40.25 27.14
C VAL A 133 8.11 -41.64 27.05
N ILE A 134 7.54 -42.01 25.89
CA ILE A 134 6.92 -43.34 25.70
C ILE A 134 7.95 -44.47 25.61
N LYS A 135 9.19 -44.19 25.18
CA LYS A 135 10.27 -45.21 25.11
C LYS A 135 10.94 -45.53 26.45
N ASN A 136 10.66 -44.76 27.50
CA ASN A 136 11.26 -44.91 28.84
C ASN A 136 10.22 -45.28 29.92
N LEU A 137 9.08 -45.85 29.54
CA LEU A 137 8.05 -46.41 30.41
C LEU A 137 7.89 -47.91 30.15
#